data_AF-A0A920R383-F1
#
_entry.id   AF-A0A920R383-F1
#
_cell.length_a   1.000
_cell.length_b   1.000
_cell.length_c   1.000
_cell.angle_alpha   90.00
_cell.angle_beta   90.00
_cell.angle_gamma   90.00
#
_symmetry.space_group_name_H-M   'P 1'
#
loop_
_entity.id
_entity.type
_entity.pdbx_description
1 polymer ?
#
loop_
_entity_poly.entity_id
_entity_poly.type
_entity_poly.pdbx_seq_one_letter_code
_entity_poly.pdbx_strand_id
1 'polypeptide(L)'
;MVGQQAQSRSYEDHRVGKRLWNGISTVRVNCGTAIVGDPRQVADELMEYWGLGIDEFILSGYPHLEEAKRVGETVVPLLKETIEEEL
;
A
#
# COMPACT_ATOMS: atom_id res chain seq x y z
N MET A 1 1.08 10.99 -16.25
CA MET A 1 0.43 9.66 -16.40
C MET A 1 1.52 8.62 -16.25
N VAL A 2 1.37 7.61 -15.39
CA VAL A 2 2.41 6.57 -15.24
C VAL A 2 2.36 5.68 -16.47
N GLY A 3 3.41 5.72 -17.29
CA GLY A 3 3.41 5.12 -18.62
C GLY A 3 3.26 3.60 -18.60
N GLN A 4 2.64 3.06 -19.65
CA GLN A 4 2.46 1.62 -19.90
C GLN A 4 3.76 0.80 -19.73
N GLN A 5 4.92 1.41 -19.99
CA GLN A 5 6.25 0.81 -19.78
C GLN A 5 6.50 0.38 -18.31
N ALA A 6 5.98 1.11 -17.31
CA ALA A 6 6.15 0.73 -15.90
C ALA A 6 5.28 -0.49 -15.52
N GLN A 7 4.09 -0.61 -16.12
CA GLN A 7 3.21 -1.78 -15.99
C GLN A 7 3.75 -2.99 -16.79
N SER A 8 4.53 -2.74 -17.84
CA SER A 8 5.13 -3.78 -18.70
C SER A 8 6.29 -4.55 -18.06
N ARG A 9 6.73 -4.21 -16.83
CA ARG A 9 7.81 -4.92 -16.15
C ARG A 9 7.24 -6.07 -15.31
N SER A 10 7.43 -7.30 -15.81
CA SER A 10 7.08 -8.53 -15.10
C SER A 10 8.02 -8.77 -13.91
N TYR A 11 7.45 -9.28 -12.82
CA TYR A 11 8.16 -9.79 -11.65
C TYR A 11 7.60 -11.18 -11.32
N GLU A 12 8.41 -12.05 -10.71
CA GLU A 12 7.95 -13.34 -10.19
C GLU A 12 6.85 -13.14 -9.15
N ASP A 13 5.75 -13.92 -9.24
CA ASP A 13 4.53 -13.75 -8.44
C ASP A 13 3.95 -12.31 -8.38
N HIS A 14 4.29 -11.44 -9.34
CA HIS A 14 4.01 -10.00 -9.29
C HIS A 14 4.59 -9.27 -8.07
N ARG A 15 5.62 -9.83 -7.40
CA ARG A 15 6.25 -9.26 -6.21
C ARG A 15 7.31 -8.23 -6.59
N VAL A 16 7.06 -6.96 -6.27
CA VAL A 16 8.00 -5.84 -6.48
C VAL A 16 8.87 -5.62 -5.24
N GLY A 17 8.41 -6.03 -4.06
CA GLY A 17 9.10 -5.87 -2.79
C GLY A 17 8.49 -6.72 -1.67
N LYS A 18 8.80 -6.37 -0.42
CA LYS A 18 8.43 -7.08 0.82
C LYS A 18 6.91 -7.22 0.99
N ARG A 19 6.15 -6.12 0.88
CA ARG A 19 4.67 -6.13 0.81
C ARG A 19 4.12 -5.59 -0.51
N LEU A 20 4.98 -5.09 -1.40
CA LEU A 20 4.61 -4.50 -2.68
C LEU A 20 4.28 -5.54 -3.76
N TRP A 21 3.02 -5.58 -4.19
CA TRP A 21 2.50 -6.51 -5.21
C TRP A 21 1.87 -5.75 -6.40
N ASN A 22 2.32 -6.00 -7.64
CA ASN A 22 1.83 -5.31 -8.84
C ASN A 22 0.72 -6.03 -9.61
N GLY A 23 0.23 -7.19 -9.14
CA GLY A 23 -0.72 -8.00 -9.90
C GLY A 23 -2.06 -7.30 -10.17
N ILE A 24 -2.45 -6.34 -9.32
CA ILE A 24 -3.61 -5.45 -9.56
C ILE A 24 -3.51 -4.67 -10.88
N SER A 25 -2.30 -4.36 -11.34
CA SER A 25 -2.07 -3.62 -12.59
C SER A 25 -2.43 -4.41 -13.86
N THR A 26 -2.57 -5.74 -13.76
CA THR A 26 -2.99 -6.60 -14.89
C THR A 26 -4.46 -6.37 -15.28
N VAL A 27 -5.28 -5.88 -14.36
CA VAL A 27 -6.72 -5.60 -14.56
C VAL A 27 -7.09 -4.13 -14.32
N ARG A 28 -6.28 -3.36 -13.59
CA ARG A 28 -6.52 -1.94 -13.30
C ARG A 28 -5.36 -1.04 -13.74
N VAL A 29 -5.55 -0.38 -14.88
CA VAL A 29 -4.66 0.68 -15.37
C VAL A 29 -4.51 1.79 -14.32
N ASN A 30 -3.30 2.34 -14.19
CA ASN A 30 -2.87 3.35 -13.21
C ASN A 30 -2.80 2.90 -11.74
N CYS A 31 -3.23 1.68 -11.39
CA CYS A 31 -2.95 1.10 -10.07
C CYS A 31 -1.65 0.30 -10.14
N GLY A 32 -0.52 0.97 -9.92
CA GLY A 32 0.80 0.38 -10.14
C GLY A 32 1.14 -0.78 -9.19
N THR A 33 0.79 -0.63 -7.91
CA THR A 33 1.17 -1.54 -6.81
C THR A 33 0.10 -1.49 -5.72
N ALA A 34 -0.09 -2.60 -5.01
CA ALA A 34 -0.81 -2.66 -3.73
C ALA A 34 0.14 -3.14 -2.61
N ILE A 35 -0.11 -2.68 -1.38
CA ILE A 35 0.56 -3.18 -0.16
C ILE A 35 -0.25 -4.37 0.36
N VAL A 36 0.40 -5.51 0.61
CA VAL A 36 -0.27 -6.78 0.96
C VAL A 36 0.37 -7.43 2.20
N GLY A 37 -0.41 -7.55 3.27
CA GLY A 37 -0.03 -8.16 4.55
C GLY A 37 -1.20 -8.19 5.54
N ASP A 38 -0.93 -8.55 6.78
CA ASP A 38 -1.84 -8.27 7.91
C ASP A 38 -1.82 -6.76 8.30
N PRO A 39 -2.73 -6.27 9.16
CA PRO A 39 -2.82 -4.84 9.46
C PRO A 39 -1.56 -4.20 10.05
N ARG A 40 -0.76 -4.92 10.85
CA ARG A 40 0.52 -4.39 11.36
C ARG A 40 1.54 -4.37 10.24
N GLN A 41 1.66 -5.44 9.45
CA GLN A 41 2.56 -5.48 8.29
C GLN A 41 2.28 -4.39 7.23
N VAL A 42 1.01 -3.96 7.10
CA VAL A 42 0.64 -2.83 6.24
C VAL A 42 0.95 -1.49 6.89
N ALA A 43 0.75 -1.34 8.21
CA ALA A 43 1.16 -0.14 8.95
C ALA A 43 2.69 0.04 8.95
N ASP A 44 3.45 -1.04 9.16
CA ASP A 44 4.92 -1.03 9.14
C ASP A 44 5.47 -0.56 7.78
N GLU A 45 4.92 -1.06 6.65
CA GLU A 45 5.37 -0.63 5.31
C GLU A 45 4.89 0.79 4.93
N LEU A 46 3.81 1.30 5.56
CA LEU A 46 3.44 2.73 5.48
C LEU A 46 4.38 3.60 6.34
N MET A 47 4.85 3.09 7.49
CA MET A 47 5.83 3.77 8.33
C MET A 47 7.21 3.87 7.66
N GLU A 48 7.62 2.85 6.90
CA GLU A 48 8.81 2.92 6.04
C GLU A 48 8.73 4.09 5.02
N TYR A 49 7.54 4.45 4.53
CA TYR A 49 7.33 5.65 3.71
C TYR A 49 7.26 6.94 4.53
N TRP A 50 6.67 6.93 5.72
CA TRP A 50 6.60 8.09 6.60
C TRP A 50 7.99 8.55 7.06
N GLY A 51 8.88 7.61 7.39
CA GLY A 51 10.30 7.89 7.69
C GLY A 51 11.11 8.48 6.52
N LEU A 52 10.57 8.46 5.30
CA LEU A 52 11.12 9.15 4.12
C LEU A 52 10.50 10.55 3.91
N GLY A 53 9.63 11.01 4.81
CA GLY A 53 8.94 12.30 4.74
C GLY A 53 7.64 12.29 3.93
N ILE A 54 6.96 11.14 3.81
CA ILE A 54 5.66 11.02 3.11
C ILE A 54 4.54 10.91 4.15
N ASP A 55 3.73 11.95 4.28
CA ASP A 55 2.64 12.06 5.26
C ASP A 55 1.23 11.85 4.67
N GLU A 56 1.01 12.16 3.39
CA GLU A 56 -0.28 11.96 2.70
C GLU A 56 -0.32 10.71 1.80
N PHE A 57 -1.30 9.82 2.04
CA PHE A 57 -1.44 8.53 1.35
C PHE A 57 -2.81 8.37 0.65
N ILE A 58 -2.81 8.36 -0.69
CA ILE A 58 -4.02 8.11 -1.50
C ILE A 58 -4.22 6.59 -1.68
N LEU A 59 -4.92 5.97 -0.74
CA LEU A 59 -5.20 4.53 -0.73
C LEU A 59 -6.49 4.17 -1.52
N SER A 60 -6.57 2.94 -2.03
CA SER A 60 -7.79 2.38 -2.64
C SER A 60 -7.85 0.86 -2.52
N GLY A 61 -9.06 0.30 -2.50
CA GLY A 61 -9.32 -1.12 -2.24
C GLY A 61 -10.60 -1.64 -2.90
N TYR A 62 -10.78 -2.97 -2.91
CA TYR A 62 -11.88 -3.70 -3.53
C TYR A 62 -12.61 -4.65 -2.57
N PRO A 63 -13.88 -4.39 -2.21
CA PRO A 63 -14.72 -3.24 -2.60
C PRO A 63 -14.45 -2.00 -1.71
N HIS A 64 -14.57 -0.81 -2.30
CA HIS A 64 -14.07 0.44 -1.72
C HIS A 64 -14.63 0.81 -0.33
N LEU A 65 -15.90 0.51 -0.03
CA LEU A 65 -16.53 0.89 1.24
C LEU A 65 -16.05 0.00 2.40
N GLU A 66 -16.00 -1.30 2.14
CA GLU A 66 -15.57 -2.35 3.05
C GLU A 66 -14.07 -2.25 3.34
N GLU A 67 -13.23 -2.06 2.31
CA GLU A 67 -11.78 -1.90 2.48
C GLU A 67 -11.44 -0.57 3.16
N ALA A 68 -12.15 0.53 2.87
CA ALA A 68 -11.93 1.81 3.56
C ALA A 68 -12.26 1.72 5.06
N LYS A 69 -13.35 1.03 5.42
CA LYS A 69 -13.65 0.70 6.82
C LYS A 69 -12.53 -0.15 7.43
N ARG A 70 -12.16 -1.27 6.80
CA ARG A 70 -11.11 -2.17 7.33
C ARG A 70 -9.79 -1.43 7.55
N VAL A 71 -9.35 -0.59 6.61
CA VAL A 71 -8.12 0.21 6.75
C VAL A 71 -8.25 1.23 7.88
N GLY A 72 -9.37 1.95 7.97
CA GLY A 72 -9.63 2.92 9.04
C GLY A 72 -9.76 2.30 10.44
N GLU A 73 -10.29 1.07 10.52
CA GLU A 73 -10.52 0.33 11.77
C GLU A 73 -9.28 -0.47 12.24
N THR A 74 -8.39 -0.88 11.32
CA THR A 74 -7.28 -1.82 11.66
C THR A 74 -5.86 -1.34 11.33
N VAL A 75 -5.67 -0.51 10.30
CA VAL A 75 -4.33 -0.05 9.86
C VAL A 75 -4.03 1.35 10.39
N VAL A 76 -4.98 2.28 10.26
CA VAL A 76 -4.80 3.68 10.69
C VAL A 76 -4.49 3.81 12.19
N PRO A 77 -5.06 3.02 13.12
CA PRO A 77 -4.68 3.08 14.52
C PRO A 77 -3.24 2.64 14.76
N LEU A 78 -2.80 1.53 14.14
CA LEU A 78 -1.45 0.98 14.29
C LEU A 78 -0.37 1.89 13.69
N LEU A 79 -0.67 2.55 12.57
CA LEU A 79 0.24 3.53 11.97
C LEU A 79 0.40 4.76 12.88
N LYS A 80 -0.68 5.23 13.52
CA LYS A 80 -0.60 6.34 14.49
C LYS A 80 0.18 5.96 15.73
N GLU A 81 -0.10 4.80 16.32
CA GLU A 81 0.66 4.23 17.44
C GLU A 81 2.16 4.20 17.09
N THR A 82 2.53 3.67 15.93
CA THR A 82 3.94 3.57 15.51
C THR A 82 4.59 4.93 15.24
N ILE A 83 3.83 5.93 14.75
CA ILE A 83 4.31 7.32 14.60
C ILE A 83 4.49 7.98 15.97
N GLU A 84 3.58 7.76 16.92
CA GLU A 84 3.65 8.29 18.28
C GLU A 84 4.77 7.62 19.12
N GLU A 85 5.26 6.44 18.73
CA GLU A 85 6.42 5.75 19.32
C GLU A 85 7.79 6.28 18.83
N GLU A 86 7.86 7.00 17.71
CA GLU A 86 9.10 7.49 17.05
C GLU A 86 9.29 9.03 17.15
N LEU A 87 8.50 9.72 17.97
CA LEU A 87 8.48 11.20 18.13
C LEU A 87 8.96 11.72 19.50
#